data_AF-A0A830FXR7-F1
#
_entry.id   AF-A0A830FXR7-F1
#
_cell.length_a   1.000
_cell.length_b   1.000
_cell.length_c   1.000
_cell.angle_alpha   90.00
_cell.angle_beta   90.00
_cell.angle_gamma   90.00
#
_symmetry.space_group_name_H-M   'P 1'
#
loop_
_entity.id
_entity.type
_entity.pdbx_description
1 polymer ?
#
loop_
_entity_poly.entity_id
_entity_poly.type
_entity_poly.pdbx_seq_one_letter_code
_entity_poly.pdbx_strand_id
1 'polypeptide(L)'
;MSKSASESEIGTNSSTNGGVHVAAVTDGAGRQLDITGYRGVLPDGTANALAGMYGTFGFEDRAQGLPPMGLDAVRSWLERLGDSGARHVLVEHDDVPVAHAVLVPDGDAHELAIFVQPEYQGARVGTHTMEALFDYGRERGVETVWLHVEKSNAPAVSLYQGYDFEITDERPLEFEMVRDL
;
A
#
# COMPACT_ATOMS: atom_id res chain seq x y z
N MET A 1 -57.20 -12.97 -13.86
CA MET A 1 -56.99 -13.39 -12.46
C MET A 1 -55.70 -14.19 -12.40
N SER A 2 -54.81 -13.81 -11.47
CA SER A 2 -53.63 -14.55 -10.94
C SER A 2 -52.54 -15.00 -11.92
N LYS A 3 -51.40 -14.29 -11.96
CA LYS A 3 -50.18 -14.43 -11.12
C LYS A 3 -49.34 -15.67 -11.50
N SER A 4 -48.16 -15.46 -12.06
CA SER A 4 -46.91 -15.65 -11.30
C SER A 4 -45.72 -15.11 -12.11
N ALA A 5 -45.01 -14.14 -11.53
CA ALA A 5 -43.69 -13.71 -11.94
C ALA A 5 -42.65 -14.71 -11.42
N SER A 6 -41.58 -14.94 -12.18
CA SER A 6 -40.31 -15.42 -11.65
C SER A 6 -39.20 -14.60 -12.30
N GLU A 7 -38.98 -13.39 -11.78
CA GLU A 7 -37.72 -12.72 -11.93
C GLU A 7 -36.79 -13.30 -10.87
N SER A 8 -35.86 -14.13 -11.33
CA SER A 8 -34.69 -14.53 -10.55
C SER A 8 -33.76 -13.33 -10.46
N GLU A 9 -33.80 -12.63 -9.34
CA GLU A 9 -32.79 -11.66 -8.93
C GLU A 9 -31.46 -12.42 -8.75
N ILE A 10 -30.56 -12.25 -9.72
CA ILE A 10 -29.15 -12.55 -9.53
C ILE A 10 -28.64 -11.47 -8.59
N GLY A 11 -28.54 -11.81 -7.31
CA GLY A 11 -27.86 -11.00 -6.32
C GLY A 11 -26.43 -10.74 -6.79
N THR A 12 -26.20 -9.53 -7.29
CA THR A 12 -24.85 -9.00 -7.42
C THR A 12 -24.34 -8.81 -5.99
N ASN A 13 -23.45 -9.70 -5.56
CA ASN A 13 -22.61 -9.47 -4.39
C ASN A 13 -21.90 -8.13 -4.61
N SER A 14 -22.44 -7.07 -4.00
CA SER A 14 -21.75 -5.80 -3.83
C SER A 14 -20.61 -6.09 -2.86
N SER A 15 -19.49 -6.55 -3.40
CA SER A 15 -18.25 -6.70 -2.63
C SER A 15 -17.89 -5.30 -2.17
N THR A 16 -18.03 -5.06 -0.87
CA THR A 16 -17.81 -3.75 -0.26
C THR A 16 -16.43 -3.23 -0.66
N ASN A 17 -16.37 -2.21 -1.52
CA ASN A 17 -15.18 -1.36 -1.74
C ASN A 17 -14.91 -0.49 -0.49
N GLY A 18 -15.10 -1.05 0.71
CA GLY A 18 -14.91 -0.40 1.99
C GLY A 18 -13.57 -0.83 2.58
N GLY A 19 -12.90 0.10 3.26
CA GLY A 19 -11.71 -0.22 4.04
C GLY A 19 -12.04 -1.18 5.17
N VAL A 20 -11.09 -2.07 5.48
CA VAL A 20 -11.15 -2.98 6.62
C VAL A 20 -10.10 -2.54 7.63
N HIS A 21 -10.50 -2.30 8.87
CA HIS A 21 -9.56 -2.02 9.93
C HIS A 21 -8.61 -3.21 10.11
N VAL A 22 -7.31 -2.96 10.00
CA VAL A 22 -6.24 -3.95 10.15
C VAL A 22 -5.70 -3.93 11.56
N ALA A 23 -5.33 -2.76 12.08
CA ALA A 23 -4.75 -2.61 13.41
C ALA A 23 -4.86 -1.17 13.91
N ALA A 24 -4.75 -1.01 15.23
CA ALA A 24 -4.44 0.25 15.88
C ALA A 24 -3.15 0.04 16.68
N VAL A 25 -2.16 0.92 16.49
CA VAL A 25 -0.82 0.78 17.09
C VAL A 25 -0.36 2.11 17.68
N THR A 26 0.64 2.05 18.56
CA THR A 26 1.34 3.24 19.03
C THR A 26 2.74 3.25 18.45
N ASP A 27 3.12 4.37 17.85
CA ASP A 27 4.43 4.51 17.23
C ASP A 27 5.54 4.78 18.27
N GLY A 28 6.79 4.84 17.81
CA GLY A 28 7.96 5.09 18.67
C GLY A 28 7.99 6.47 19.33
N ALA A 29 7.16 7.41 18.89
CA ALA A 29 7.00 8.74 19.48
C ALA A 29 5.76 8.85 20.40
N GLY A 30 4.98 7.78 20.55
CA GLY A 30 3.77 7.76 21.38
C GLY A 30 2.48 8.19 20.67
N ARG A 31 2.50 8.37 19.34
CA ARG A 31 1.31 8.72 18.54
C ARG A 31 0.43 7.49 18.33
N GLN A 32 -0.88 7.65 18.43
CA GLN A 32 -1.84 6.59 18.09
C GLN A 32 -2.04 6.57 16.58
N LEU A 33 -1.90 5.40 15.97
CA LEU A 33 -2.04 5.21 14.53
C LEU A 33 -3.13 4.18 14.25
N ASP A 34 -4.04 4.53 13.35
CA ASP A 34 -5.06 3.63 12.83
C ASP A 34 -4.61 3.11 11.46
N ILE A 35 -4.77 1.82 11.24
CA ILE A 35 -4.33 1.15 10.02
C ILE A 35 -5.52 0.50 9.33
N THR A 36 -5.77 0.91 8.09
CA THR A 36 -6.89 0.43 7.27
C THR A 36 -6.40 -0.19 5.97
N GLY A 37 -6.90 -1.38 5.65
CA GLY A 37 -6.59 -2.12 4.43
C GLY A 37 -7.68 -1.96 3.37
N TYR A 38 -7.27 -1.85 2.10
CA TYR A 38 -8.19 -1.75 0.95
C TYR A 38 -7.78 -2.71 -0.16
N ARG A 39 -8.72 -3.06 -1.04
CA ARG A 39 -8.47 -3.88 -2.22
C ARG A 39 -9.04 -3.18 -3.46
N GLY A 40 -8.22 -3.08 -4.50
CA GLY A 40 -8.58 -2.44 -5.76
C GLY A 40 -8.83 -0.95 -5.56
N VAL A 41 -9.85 -0.43 -6.24
CA VAL A 41 -10.16 1.00 -6.27
C VAL A 41 -10.44 1.55 -4.87
N LEU A 42 -9.66 2.55 -4.48
CA LEU A 42 -9.84 3.27 -3.22
C LEU A 42 -11.10 4.16 -3.28
N PRO A 43 -11.85 4.33 -2.18
CA PRO A 43 -12.91 5.33 -2.11
C PRO A 43 -12.39 6.73 -2.42
N ASP A 44 -13.19 7.56 -3.10
CA ASP A 44 -12.80 8.92 -3.51
C ASP A 44 -12.25 9.76 -2.35
N GLY A 45 -12.87 9.67 -1.17
CA GLY A 45 -12.39 10.36 0.03
C GLY A 45 -10.97 9.94 0.42
N THR A 46 -10.71 8.63 0.46
CA THR A 46 -9.41 8.03 0.74
C THR A 46 -8.38 8.41 -0.33
N ALA A 47 -8.73 8.29 -1.61
CA ALA A 47 -7.85 8.65 -2.72
C ALA A 47 -7.49 10.15 -2.69
N ASN A 48 -8.43 11.03 -2.35
CA ASN A 48 -8.19 12.45 -2.19
C ASN A 48 -7.29 12.78 -1.00
N ALA A 49 -7.49 12.10 0.14
CA ALA A 49 -6.65 12.27 1.32
C ALA A 49 -5.20 11.84 1.04
N LEU A 50 -5.01 10.70 0.37
CA LEU A 50 -3.70 10.24 -0.09
C LEU A 50 -3.06 11.19 -1.10
N ALA A 51 -3.84 11.72 -2.05
CA ALA A 51 -3.32 12.73 -2.98
C ALA A 51 -2.81 13.97 -2.23
N GLY A 52 -3.55 14.41 -1.20
CA GLY A 52 -3.12 15.48 -0.30
C GLY A 52 -1.81 15.16 0.43
N MET A 53 -1.70 13.96 1.01
CA MET A 53 -0.50 13.45 1.67
C MET A 53 0.71 13.47 0.71
N TYR A 54 0.58 12.88 -0.47
CA TYR A 54 1.67 12.85 -1.46
C TYR A 54 2.03 14.23 -2.02
N GLY A 55 1.12 15.21 -1.93
CA GLY A 55 1.37 16.60 -2.29
C GLY A 55 2.39 17.29 -1.36
N THR A 56 2.61 16.77 -0.15
CA THR A 56 3.58 17.33 0.81
C THR A 56 4.99 16.79 0.62
N PHE A 57 5.16 15.69 -0.12
CA PHE A 57 6.46 15.06 -0.36
C PHE A 57 7.34 15.97 -1.22
N GLY A 58 8.54 16.25 -0.73
CA GLY A 58 9.58 17.00 -1.42
C GLY A 58 10.18 16.21 -2.59
N PHE A 59 11.21 16.77 -3.22
CA PHE A 59 11.94 16.08 -4.30
C PHE A 59 12.74 14.89 -3.79
N GLU A 60 13.34 15.02 -2.60
CA GLU A 60 14.19 14.00 -1.97
C GLU A 60 13.38 12.79 -1.46
N ASP A 61 12.07 12.96 -1.25
CA ASP A 61 11.15 11.91 -0.82
C ASP A 61 10.65 11.02 -1.98
N ARG A 62 11.16 11.26 -3.20
CA ARG A 62 10.73 10.56 -4.42
C ARG A 62 11.87 9.71 -4.95
N ALA A 63 11.58 8.44 -5.19
CA ALA A 63 12.50 7.49 -5.80
C ALA A 63 11.92 7.02 -7.13
N GLN A 64 12.76 6.96 -8.17
CA GLN A 64 12.37 6.46 -9.50
C GLN A 64 11.15 7.19 -10.13
N GLY A 65 10.88 8.43 -9.73
CA GLY A 65 9.72 9.20 -10.17
C GLY A 65 8.41 8.89 -9.42
N LEU A 66 8.47 8.08 -8.35
CA LEU A 66 7.37 7.79 -7.44
C LEU A 66 7.59 8.40 -6.05
N PRO A 67 6.54 8.87 -5.36
CA PRO A 67 5.20 9.08 -5.92
C PRO A 67 5.23 10.15 -7.04
N PRO A 68 4.24 10.21 -7.94
CA PRO A 68 4.19 11.25 -8.97
C PRO A 68 4.09 12.65 -8.38
N MET A 69 4.57 13.65 -9.12
CA MET A 69 4.47 15.05 -8.73
C MET A 69 3.14 15.67 -9.20
N GLY A 70 2.41 16.29 -8.28
CA GLY A 70 1.15 16.98 -8.55
C GLY A 70 -0.07 16.10 -8.25
N LEU A 71 -1.11 16.74 -7.70
CA LEU A 71 -2.32 16.07 -7.20
C LEU A 71 -3.02 15.22 -8.27
N ASP A 72 -3.15 15.73 -9.49
CA ASP A 72 -3.83 15.01 -10.58
C ASP A 72 -3.03 13.80 -11.04
N ALA A 73 -1.70 13.92 -11.12
CA ALA A 73 -0.83 12.79 -11.47
C ALA A 73 -0.87 11.68 -10.40
N VAL A 74 -0.93 12.07 -9.12
CA VAL A 74 -1.09 11.13 -8.00
C VAL A 74 -2.46 10.44 -8.07
N ARG A 75 -3.55 11.18 -8.28
CA ARG A 75 -4.89 10.58 -8.42
C ARG A 75 -4.94 9.57 -9.55
N SER A 76 -4.48 9.94 -10.75
CA SER A 76 -4.44 9.02 -11.88
C SER A 76 -3.55 7.79 -11.62
N TRP A 77 -2.50 7.93 -10.81
CA TRP A 77 -1.69 6.80 -10.39
C TRP A 77 -2.43 5.88 -9.41
N LEU A 78 -3.10 6.43 -8.39
CA LEU A 78 -3.93 5.67 -7.45
C LEU A 78 -5.08 4.94 -8.15
N GLU A 79 -5.71 5.56 -9.15
CA GLU A 79 -6.73 4.93 -10.00
C GLU A 79 -6.17 3.70 -10.72
N ARG A 80 -4.99 3.82 -11.35
CA ARG A 80 -4.33 2.68 -12.03
C ARG A 80 -3.96 1.56 -11.07
N LEU A 81 -3.50 1.89 -9.86
CA LEU A 81 -3.28 0.87 -8.82
C LEU A 81 -4.59 0.16 -8.47
N GLY A 82 -5.68 0.91 -8.34
CA GLY A 82 -7.00 0.36 -8.09
C GLY A 82 -7.49 -0.59 -9.17
N ASP A 83 -7.35 -0.19 -10.44
CA ASP A 83 -7.73 -0.98 -11.62
C ASP A 83 -6.92 -2.29 -11.72
N SER A 84 -5.67 -2.30 -11.24
CA SER A 84 -4.86 -3.52 -11.18
C SER A 84 -5.33 -4.53 -10.12
N GLY A 85 -6.21 -4.12 -9.19
CA GLY A 85 -6.60 -4.95 -8.05
C GLY A 85 -5.56 -4.95 -6.92
N ALA A 86 -4.81 -3.86 -6.77
CA ALA A 86 -3.79 -3.71 -5.74
C ALA A 86 -4.34 -3.84 -4.32
N ARG A 87 -3.47 -4.25 -3.39
CA ARG A 87 -3.79 -4.31 -1.95
C ARG A 87 -3.10 -3.13 -1.30
N HIS A 88 -3.88 -2.30 -0.61
CA HIS A 88 -3.38 -1.09 0.02
C HIS A 88 -3.45 -1.23 1.52
N VAL A 89 -2.49 -0.65 2.22
CA VAL A 89 -2.57 -0.32 3.63
C VAL A 89 -2.33 1.17 3.80
N LEU A 90 -3.26 1.83 4.46
CA LEU A 90 -3.22 3.24 4.85
C LEU A 90 -3.00 3.33 6.35
N VAL A 91 -2.07 4.18 6.77
CA VAL A 91 -1.87 4.53 8.19
C VAL A 91 -2.27 5.97 8.40
N GLU A 92 -3.12 6.21 9.39
CA GLU A 92 -3.66 7.51 9.73
C GLU A 92 -3.28 7.89 11.17
N HIS A 93 -3.02 9.17 11.39
CA HIS A 93 -2.86 9.78 12.71
C HIS A 93 -3.81 10.97 12.77
N ASP A 94 -4.73 10.98 13.74
CA ASP A 94 -5.79 11.99 13.85
C ASP A 94 -6.56 12.19 12.53
N ASP A 95 -7.00 11.08 11.90
CA ASP A 95 -7.71 11.05 10.61
C ASP A 95 -6.93 11.64 9.41
N VAL A 96 -5.61 11.81 9.54
CA VAL A 96 -4.73 12.27 8.45
C VAL A 96 -3.81 11.14 8.00
N PRO A 97 -3.75 10.81 6.70
CA PRO A 97 -2.78 9.86 6.17
C PRO A 97 -1.33 10.25 6.44
N VAL A 98 -0.56 9.33 7.01
CA VAL A 98 0.86 9.52 7.33
C VAL A 98 1.76 8.46 6.70
N ALA A 99 1.21 7.32 6.28
CA ALA A 99 1.90 6.35 5.47
C ALA A 99 0.93 5.59 4.57
N HIS A 100 1.45 5.13 3.44
CA HIS A 100 0.74 4.27 2.50
C HIS A 100 1.70 3.22 1.97
N ALA A 101 1.26 1.97 1.97
CA ALA A 101 1.96 0.91 1.27
C ALA A 101 1.00 0.11 0.40
N VAL A 102 1.54 -0.46 -0.68
CA VAL A 102 0.77 -1.14 -1.71
C VAL A 102 1.49 -2.38 -2.20
N LEU A 103 0.71 -3.43 -2.46
CA LEU A 103 1.10 -4.63 -3.19
C LEU A 103 0.37 -4.64 -4.53
N VAL A 104 1.11 -4.42 -5.61
CA VAL A 104 0.60 -4.33 -6.99
C VAL A 104 0.74 -5.70 -7.66
N PRO A 105 -0.34 -6.28 -8.22
CA PRO A 105 -0.23 -7.59 -8.88
C PRO A 105 0.71 -7.57 -10.07
N ASP A 106 1.62 -8.54 -10.12
CA ASP A 106 2.54 -8.77 -11.22
C ASP A 106 2.74 -10.28 -11.43
N GLY A 107 1.97 -10.85 -12.37
CA GLY A 107 1.90 -12.30 -12.58
C GLY A 107 1.39 -13.03 -11.32
N ASP A 108 2.20 -13.96 -10.80
CA ASP A 108 1.91 -14.73 -9.59
C ASP A 108 2.47 -14.07 -8.31
N ALA A 109 3.14 -12.92 -8.43
CA ALA A 109 3.72 -12.17 -7.32
C ALA A 109 3.13 -10.75 -7.21
N HIS A 110 3.60 -9.99 -6.22
CA HIS A 110 3.18 -8.60 -6.01
C HIS A 110 4.37 -7.67 -5.80
N GLU A 111 4.42 -6.58 -6.55
CA GLU A 111 5.41 -5.53 -6.36
C GLU A 111 5.03 -4.66 -5.16
N LEU A 112 5.99 -4.46 -4.25
CA LEU A 112 5.85 -3.62 -3.07
C LEU A 112 6.29 -2.19 -3.34
N ALA A 113 5.47 -1.23 -2.91
CA ALA A 113 5.90 0.15 -2.67
C ALA A 113 5.40 0.65 -1.32
N ILE A 114 6.24 1.42 -0.60
CA ILE A 114 5.93 2.01 0.70
C ILE A 114 6.36 3.48 0.74
N PHE A 115 5.51 4.31 1.34
CA PHE A 115 5.73 5.74 1.50
C PHE A 115 5.34 6.14 2.92
N VAL A 116 6.25 6.82 3.61
CA VAL A 116 6.05 7.31 4.98
C VAL A 116 6.38 8.80 4.99
N GLN A 117 5.47 9.61 5.53
CA GLN A 117 5.71 11.05 5.70
C GLN A 117 7.03 11.30 6.46
N PRO A 118 7.88 12.24 6.02
CA PRO A 118 9.18 12.49 6.65
C PRO A 118 9.12 12.69 8.17
N GLU A 119 8.10 13.38 8.68
CA GLU A 119 7.90 13.65 10.12
C GLU A 119 7.48 12.40 10.93
N TYR A 120 7.20 11.29 10.26
CA TYR A 120 6.81 10.01 10.83
C TYR A 120 7.91 8.94 10.69
N GLN A 121 9.01 9.27 10.01
CA GLN A 121 10.17 8.39 9.91
C GLN A 121 10.92 8.29 11.26
N GLY A 122 11.66 7.20 11.46
CA GLY A 122 12.40 6.95 12.71
C GLY A 122 11.53 6.60 13.93
N ALA A 123 10.19 6.65 13.81
CA ALA A 123 9.24 6.35 14.87
C ALA A 123 8.52 5.00 14.67
N ARG A 124 9.15 4.03 13.99
CA ARG A 124 8.56 2.70 13.67
C ARG A 124 7.29 2.69 12.80
N VAL A 125 6.87 3.82 12.24
CA VAL A 125 5.68 3.87 11.37
C VAL A 125 5.83 2.96 10.16
N GLY A 126 6.95 3.03 9.43
CA GLY A 126 7.21 2.14 8.29
C GLY A 126 7.21 0.65 8.68
N THR A 127 7.70 0.32 9.88
CA THR A 127 7.67 -1.05 10.42
C THR A 127 6.23 -1.54 10.59
N HIS A 128 5.39 -0.74 11.26
CA HIS A 128 3.98 -1.08 11.43
C HIS A 128 3.23 -1.15 10.11
N THR A 129 3.53 -0.26 9.16
CA THR A 129 2.95 -0.30 7.81
C THR A 129 3.30 -1.58 7.07
N MET A 130 4.57 -2.01 7.09
CA MET A 130 5.03 -3.24 6.43
C MET A 130 4.42 -4.49 7.04
N GLU A 131 4.43 -4.61 8.38
CA GLU A 131 3.80 -5.73 9.10
C GLU A 131 2.33 -5.86 8.74
N ALA A 132 1.58 -4.75 8.81
CA ALA A 132 0.17 -4.72 8.46
C ALA A 132 -0.08 -5.06 6.98
N LEU A 133 0.78 -4.61 6.07
CA LEU A 133 0.65 -4.90 4.63
C LEU A 133 0.84 -6.39 4.34
N PHE A 134 1.83 -7.03 4.94
CA PHE A 134 2.08 -8.46 4.75
C PHE A 134 0.98 -9.30 5.35
N ASP A 135 0.52 -8.98 6.57
CA ASP A 135 -0.62 -9.67 7.18
C ASP A 135 -1.89 -9.53 6.33
N TYR A 136 -2.19 -8.31 5.89
CA TYR A 136 -3.33 -8.03 5.03
C TYR A 136 -3.26 -8.76 3.68
N GLY A 137 -2.06 -8.80 3.08
CA GLY A 137 -1.77 -9.49 1.82
C GLY A 137 -1.93 -11.00 1.93
N ARG A 138 -1.29 -11.62 2.93
CA ARG A 138 -1.33 -13.06 3.21
C ARG A 138 -2.76 -13.57 3.41
N GLU A 139 -3.57 -12.84 4.19
CA GLU A 139 -5.00 -13.15 4.38
C GLU A 139 -5.81 -13.12 3.08
N ARG A 140 -5.29 -12.47 2.03
CA ARG A 140 -5.94 -12.28 0.72
C ARG A 140 -5.22 -13.04 -0.40
N GLY A 141 -4.42 -14.04 -0.03
CA GLY A 141 -3.78 -14.97 -0.96
C GLY A 141 -2.61 -14.37 -1.73
N VAL A 142 -1.95 -13.35 -1.19
CA VAL A 142 -0.61 -12.98 -1.69
C VAL A 142 0.38 -13.99 -1.12
N GLU A 143 1.14 -14.63 -2.01
CA GLU A 143 2.13 -15.66 -1.65
C GLU A 143 3.56 -15.12 -1.77
N THR A 144 3.84 -14.31 -2.79
CA THR A 144 5.20 -13.79 -3.06
C THR A 144 5.17 -12.28 -3.27
N VAL A 145 6.11 -11.58 -2.65
CA VAL A 145 6.28 -10.13 -2.76
C VAL A 145 7.69 -9.82 -3.23
N TRP A 146 7.82 -8.84 -4.12
CA TRP A 146 9.10 -8.43 -4.66
C TRP A 146 9.21 -6.89 -4.74
N LEU A 147 10.44 -6.38 -4.89
CA LEU A 147 10.72 -4.95 -5.00
C LEU A 147 12.04 -4.68 -5.71
N HIS A 148 12.21 -3.45 -6.18
CA HIS A 148 13.51 -2.87 -6.49
C HIS A 148 13.94 -1.88 -5.40
N VAL A 149 15.23 -1.87 -5.07
CA VAL A 149 15.83 -0.89 -4.16
C VAL A 149 17.18 -0.42 -4.68
N GLU A 150 17.42 0.89 -4.67
CA GLU A 150 18.74 1.42 -5.03
C GLU A 150 19.82 0.92 -4.07
N LYS A 151 20.97 0.47 -4.60
CA LYS A 151 22.08 -0.06 -3.80
C LYS A 151 22.67 0.97 -2.83
N SER A 152 22.57 2.24 -3.20
CA SER A 152 23.00 3.38 -2.39
C SER A 152 22.13 3.57 -1.13
N ASN A 153 20.89 3.06 -1.14
CA ASN A 153 19.96 3.16 -0.03
C ASN A 153 20.18 2.02 0.99
N ALA A 154 21.37 2.01 1.59
CA ALA A 154 21.75 1.03 2.60
C ALA A 154 20.73 0.88 3.76
N PRO A 155 20.05 1.96 4.23
CA PRO A 155 18.96 1.82 5.19
C PRO A 155 17.79 0.98 4.69
N ALA A 156 17.29 1.23 3.47
CA ALA A 156 16.20 0.45 2.89
C ALA A 156 16.60 -1.00 2.61
N VAL A 157 17.81 -1.22 2.08
CA VAL A 157 18.34 -2.59 1.88
C VAL A 157 18.36 -3.36 3.20
N SER A 158 18.87 -2.75 4.28
CA SER A 158 18.92 -3.37 5.60
C SER A 158 17.52 -3.64 6.17
N LEU A 159 16.58 -2.72 5.93
CA LEU A 159 15.18 -2.89 6.31
C LEU A 159 14.56 -4.11 5.63
N TYR A 160 14.72 -4.23 4.30
CA TYR A 160 14.14 -5.34 3.54
C TYR A 160 14.78 -6.68 3.90
N GLN A 161 16.09 -6.73 4.10
CA GLN A 161 16.76 -7.94 4.62
C GLN A 161 16.23 -8.34 6.00
N GLY A 162 15.89 -7.38 6.86
CA GLY A 162 15.24 -7.64 8.15
C GLY A 162 13.81 -8.18 8.04
N TYR A 163 13.19 -8.09 6.86
CA TYR A 163 11.90 -8.67 6.51
C TYR A 163 12.03 -9.93 5.65
N ASP A 164 13.18 -10.60 5.71
CA ASP A 164 13.48 -11.83 4.99
C ASP A 164 13.38 -11.69 3.47
N PHE A 165 13.57 -10.48 2.93
CA PHE A 165 13.79 -10.32 1.50
C PHE A 165 15.20 -10.77 1.12
N GLU A 166 15.26 -11.63 0.12
CA GLU A 166 16.48 -12.13 -0.50
C GLU A 166 16.76 -11.41 -1.82
N ILE A 167 18.02 -11.14 -2.13
CA ILE A 167 18.40 -10.54 -3.43
C ILE A 167 18.30 -11.62 -4.51
N THR A 168 17.45 -11.42 -5.52
CA THR A 168 17.26 -12.33 -6.67
C THR A 168 18.02 -11.89 -7.90
N ASP A 169 18.14 -10.58 -8.11
CA ASP A 169 18.88 -9.98 -9.21
C ASP A 169 19.68 -8.76 -8.74
N GLU A 170 20.85 -8.58 -9.34
CA GLU A 170 21.75 -7.46 -9.07
C GLU A 170 21.99 -6.67 -10.35
N ARG A 171 21.35 -5.51 -10.46
CA ARG A 171 21.53 -4.57 -11.58
C ARG A 171 22.56 -3.51 -11.23
N PRO A 172 23.07 -2.70 -12.18
CA PRO A 172 24.13 -1.74 -11.87
C PRO A 172 23.83 -0.78 -10.71
N LEU A 173 22.57 -0.34 -10.57
CA LEU A 173 22.17 0.68 -9.58
C LEU A 173 21.21 0.17 -8.50
N GLU A 174 20.59 -0.99 -8.70
CA GLU A 174 19.51 -1.50 -7.84
C GLU A 174 19.67 -3.00 -7.59
N PHE A 175 19.13 -3.44 -6.46
CA PHE A 175 18.83 -4.85 -6.21
C PHE A 175 17.36 -5.10 -6.50
N GLU A 176 17.07 -6.23 -7.13
CA GLU A 176 15.77 -6.86 -7.05
C GLU A 176 15.76 -7.77 -5.83
N MET A 177 14.71 -7.70 -5.03
CA MET A 177 14.58 -8.54 -3.84
C MET A 177 13.20 -9.19 -3.79
N VAL A 178 13.14 -10.43 -3.30
CA VAL A 178 11.91 -11.22 -3.16
C VAL A 178 11.76 -11.77 -1.75
N ARG A 179 10.52 -11.96 -1.30
CA ARG A 179 10.18 -12.79 -0.15
C ARG A 179 8.88 -13.55 -0.40
N ASP A 180 8.70 -14.63 0.32
CA ASP A 180 7.39 -15.26 0.48
C ASP A 180 6.66 -14.67 1.71
N LEU A 181 5.32 -14.74 1.70
CA LEU A 181 4.44 -14.29 2.78
C LEU A 181 3.86 -15.43 3.62
#